data_AF-A0A357K7F1-F1
#
_entry.id   AF-A0A357K7F1-F1
#
_cell.length_a   1.000
_cell.length_b   1.000
_cell.length_c   1.000
_cell.angle_alpha   90.00
_cell.angle_beta   90.00
_cell.angle_gamma   90.00
#
_symmetry.space_group_name_H-M   'P 1'
#
loop_
_entity.id
_entity.type
_entity.pdbx_description
1 polymer ?
#
loop_
_entity_poly.entity_id
_entity_poly.type
_entity_poly.pdbx_seq_one_letter_code
_entity_poly.pdbx_strand_id
1 'polypeptide(L)'
;LYVNDWYEAADNSIQWRPFHPDSEFRNCIAFGNNANLTDFSEVILDLWDAEIYVDPLFRASAIHHQEKNFPAWMIDAQTTVNELPPFVNPALADFRIEGTASQWTGIPSTPEFSPLEVSVDLLGEPRNTLAPTKGCYERVP
;
A
#
# COMPACT_ATOMS: atom_id res chain seq x y z
N LEU A 1 4.31 -1.56 8.98
CA LEU A 1 5.18 -1.12 7.86
C LEU A 1 5.73 0.24 8.24
N TYR A 2 7.03 0.47 8.09
CA TYR A 2 7.64 1.78 8.35
C TYR A 2 8.13 2.35 7.03
N VAL A 3 7.63 3.54 6.65
CA VAL A 3 8.04 4.25 5.43
C VAL A 3 8.65 5.57 5.85
N ASN A 4 9.93 5.76 5.54
CA ASN A 4 10.68 6.94 5.94
C ASN A 4 11.62 7.43 4.84
N ASP A 5 11.88 8.73 4.84
CA ASP A 5 12.72 9.42 3.85
C ASP A 5 14.02 10.00 4.47
N TRP A 6 14.37 9.57 5.67
CA TRP A 6 15.57 10.00 6.37
C TRP A 6 16.10 8.88 7.25
N TYR A 7 17.38 8.94 7.63
CA TYR A 7 17.93 8.01 8.61
C TYR A 7 18.97 8.70 9.49
N GLU A 8 19.21 8.17 10.68
CA GLU A 8 20.32 8.58 11.54
C GLU A 8 21.58 7.79 11.15
N ALA A 9 22.66 8.50 10.81
CA ALA A 9 23.95 7.90 10.51
C ALA A 9 24.70 7.50 11.80
N ALA A 10 25.80 6.76 11.65
CA ALA A 10 26.58 6.26 12.79
C ALA A 10 27.21 7.35 13.67
N ASP A 11 27.30 8.59 13.17
CA ASP A 11 27.76 9.77 13.91
C ASP A 11 26.60 10.58 14.54
N ASN A 12 25.40 10.00 14.58
CA ASN A 12 24.14 10.60 15.01
C ASN A 12 23.70 11.81 14.16
N SER A 13 24.29 11.99 12.97
CA SER A 13 23.81 13.00 12.02
C SER A 13 22.59 12.50 11.27
N ILE A 14 21.64 13.40 11.04
CA ILE A 14 20.45 13.10 10.25
C ILE A 14 20.79 13.20 8.77
N GLN A 15 20.51 12.13 8.05
CA GLN A 15 20.70 12.03 6.61
C GLN A 15 19.33 12.05 5.94
N TRP A 16 18.94 13.21 5.42
CA TRP A 16 17.71 13.35 4.67
C TRP A 16 17.88 12.83 3.24
N ARG A 17 16.98 11.93 2.83
CA ARG A 17 16.95 11.21 1.55
C ARG A 17 15.51 11.20 1.02
N PRO A 18 15.00 12.36 0.57
CA PRO A 18 13.62 12.46 0.10
C PRO A 18 13.37 11.48 -1.05
N PHE A 19 12.15 10.96 -1.12
CA PHE A 19 11.74 10.14 -2.27
C PHE A 19 11.83 10.98 -3.55
N HIS A 20 12.09 10.31 -4.67
CA HIS A 20 11.99 10.97 -5.98
C HIS A 20 10.55 11.48 -6.18
N PRO A 21 10.32 12.63 -6.84
CA PRO A 21 8.96 13.16 -7.05
C PRO A 21 7.97 12.17 -7.69
N ASP A 22 8.48 11.26 -8.52
CA ASP A 22 7.69 10.22 -9.20
C ASP A 22 7.53 8.92 -8.39
N SER A 23 7.99 8.90 -7.12
CA SER A 23 7.90 7.69 -6.28
C SER A 23 6.48 7.49 -5.78
N GLU A 24 5.99 6.26 -5.91
CA GLU A 24 4.64 5.91 -5.49
C GLU A 24 4.52 4.42 -5.15
N PHE A 25 3.68 4.12 -4.17
CA PHE A 25 3.21 2.78 -3.85
C PHE A 25 1.79 2.64 -4.41
N ARG A 26 1.67 1.83 -5.46
CA ARG A 26 0.40 1.58 -6.14
C ARG A 26 -0.18 0.23 -5.80
N ASN A 27 -1.51 0.20 -5.61
CA ASN A 27 -2.27 -1.04 -5.44
C ASN A 27 -1.74 -1.94 -4.32
N CYS A 28 -1.12 -1.38 -3.29
CA CYS A 28 -0.56 -2.16 -2.19
C CYS A 28 -1.61 -2.44 -1.13
N ILE A 29 -1.43 -3.53 -0.36
CA ILE A 29 -2.17 -3.75 0.89
C ILE A 29 -1.17 -3.81 2.02
N ALA A 30 -1.24 -2.83 2.90
CA ALA A 30 -0.51 -2.78 4.15
C ALA A 30 -1.54 -2.73 5.28
N PHE A 31 -2.04 -3.90 5.64
CA PHE A 31 -3.06 -4.10 6.66
C PHE A 31 -2.58 -5.09 7.72
N GLY A 32 -2.91 -4.83 8.98
CA GLY A 32 -2.64 -5.75 10.09
C GLY A 32 -3.49 -5.42 11.30
N ASN A 33 -4.20 -6.41 11.84
CA ASN A 33 -4.95 -6.30 13.09
C ASN A 33 -4.28 -7.20 14.12
N ASN A 34 -3.49 -6.64 15.04
CA ASN A 34 -3.03 -7.38 16.20
C ASN A 34 -3.83 -6.95 17.41
N ALA A 35 -4.96 -7.61 17.64
CA ALA A 35 -5.79 -7.39 18.82
C ALA A 35 -5.07 -7.72 20.15
N ASN A 36 -3.85 -8.29 20.13
CA ASN A 36 -3.13 -8.76 21.33
C ASN A 36 -1.63 -8.39 21.41
N LEU A 37 -1.08 -7.59 20.49
CA LEU A 37 0.31 -7.10 20.60
C LEU A 37 0.27 -5.59 20.81
N THR A 38 0.84 -5.13 21.92
CA THR A 38 0.88 -3.73 22.33
C THR A 38 1.73 -2.82 21.44
N ASP A 39 2.32 -3.33 20.35
CA ASP A 39 3.25 -2.56 19.53
C ASP A 39 3.16 -2.94 18.04
N PHE A 40 2.52 -2.05 17.28
CA PHE A 40 2.67 -1.76 15.84
C PHE A 40 2.25 -2.83 14.82
N SER A 41 0.96 -2.86 14.48
CA SER A 41 0.49 -3.40 13.18
C SER A 41 -0.12 -2.31 12.31
N GLU A 42 0.58 -1.18 12.27
CA GLU A 42 0.20 0.03 11.54
C GLU A 42 1.24 0.35 10.47
N VAL A 43 0.81 1.11 9.47
CA VAL A 43 1.70 1.87 8.59
C VAL A 43 2.07 3.15 9.32
N ILE A 44 3.37 3.35 9.54
CA ILE A 44 3.94 4.60 10.04
C ILE A 44 4.60 5.28 8.85
N LEU A 45 4.27 6.56 8.65
CA LEU A 45 4.84 7.39 7.61
C LEU A 45 5.66 8.50 8.26
N ASP A 46 6.96 8.32 8.32
CA ASP A 46 7.90 9.21 9.01
C ASP A 46 8.71 10.01 7.98
N LEU A 47 8.23 11.20 7.66
CA LEU A 47 8.85 12.09 6.69
C LEU A 47 9.53 13.25 7.42
N TRP A 48 10.78 13.51 7.06
CA TRP A 48 11.55 14.61 7.64
C TRP A 48 10.89 15.97 7.39
N ASP A 49 10.45 16.17 6.15
CA ASP A 49 9.64 17.31 5.72
C ASP A 49 8.53 16.79 4.80
N ALA A 50 7.32 16.65 5.32
CA ALA A 50 6.19 16.13 4.55
C ALA A 50 5.67 17.14 3.51
N GLU A 51 5.96 18.43 3.64
CA GLU A 51 5.40 19.49 2.79
C GLU A 51 6.05 19.54 1.41
N ILE A 52 7.24 18.94 1.23
CA ILE A 52 7.89 18.86 -0.08
C ILE A 52 7.18 17.89 -1.05
N TYR A 53 6.34 16.99 -0.52
CA TYR A 53 5.59 16.03 -1.30
C TYR A 53 4.23 16.64 -1.69
N VAL A 54 4.13 17.04 -2.96
CA VAL A 54 2.90 17.63 -3.53
C VAL A 54 1.91 16.59 -4.06
N ASP A 55 2.39 15.36 -4.24
CA ASP A 55 1.65 14.23 -4.80
C ASP A 55 1.48 13.12 -3.74
N PRO A 56 0.36 12.37 -3.76
CA PRO A 56 0.20 11.23 -2.87
C PRO A 56 1.23 10.13 -3.15
N LEU A 57 1.88 9.67 -2.09
CA LEU A 57 2.83 8.55 -2.13
C LEU A 57 2.10 7.20 -2.20
N PHE A 58 0.96 7.06 -1.53
CA PHE A 58 0.11 5.86 -1.63
C PHE A 58 -1.05 6.13 -2.58
N ARG A 59 -1.12 5.35 -3.66
CA ARG A 59 -2.17 5.47 -4.68
C ARG A 59 -2.95 4.18 -4.85
N ALA A 60 -4.27 4.30 -4.83
CA ALA A 60 -5.22 3.18 -4.89
C ALA A 60 -4.80 1.98 -4.02
N SER A 61 -4.26 2.22 -2.82
CA SER A 61 -3.75 1.18 -1.92
C SER A 61 -4.80 0.84 -0.85
N ALA A 62 -4.49 -0.06 0.08
CA ALA A 62 -5.23 -0.27 1.31
C ALA A 62 -4.26 -0.14 2.48
N ILE A 63 -4.43 0.91 3.29
CA ILE A 63 -3.47 1.33 4.30
C ILE A 63 -4.17 1.34 5.66
N HIS A 64 -3.63 0.59 6.62
CA HIS A 64 -4.05 0.66 8.01
C HIS A 64 -3.04 1.51 8.80
N HIS A 65 -3.44 2.70 9.26
CA HIS A 65 -2.63 3.60 10.07
C HIS A 65 -3.47 4.15 11.24
N GLN A 66 -2.86 4.36 12.41
CA GLN A 66 -3.52 5.01 13.56
C GLN A 66 -2.73 6.22 14.07
N GLU A 67 -1.73 6.66 13.32
CA GLU A 67 -0.98 7.87 13.62
C GLU A 67 -1.89 9.10 13.62
N LYS A 68 -1.93 9.81 14.76
CA LYS A 68 -2.77 10.99 14.97
C LYS A 68 -2.50 12.10 13.94
N ASN A 69 -1.25 12.25 13.54
CA ASN A 69 -0.79 13.30 12.64
C ASN A 69 -0.45 12.77 11.23
N PHE A 70 -1.02 11.62 10.85
CA PHE A 70 -0.78 11.08 9.51
C PHE A 70 -1.13 12.12 8.43
N PRO A 71 -0.21 12.47 7.52
CA PRO A 71 -0.44 13.50 6.52
C PRO A 71 -1.43 12.99 5.47
N ALA A 72 -2.70 13.36 5.59
CA ALA A 72 -3.78 12.82 4.76
C ALA A 72 -3.59 13.03 3.25
N TRP A 73 -2.84 14.06 2.84
CA TRP A 73 -2.52 14.33 1.42
C TRP A 73 -1.54 13.32 0.81
N MET A 74 -0.87 12.51 1.64
CA MET A 74 0.03 11.44 1.18
C MET A 74 -0.71 10.20 0.68
N ILE A 75 -2.03 10.19 0.84
CA ILE A 75 -2.93 9.13 0.38
C ILE A 75 -3.94 9.72 -0.62
N ASP A 76 -4.16 9.02 -1.74
CA ASP A 76 -5.17 9.43 -2.72
C ASP A 76 -6.60 9.03 -2.34
N ALA A 77 -7.59 9.57 -3.06
CA ALA A 77 -9.00 9.29 -2.82
C ALA A 77 -9.42 7.83 -3.13
N GLN A 78 -8.60 7.06 -3.86
CA GLN A 78 -8.87 5.67 -4.20
C GLN A 78 -8.28 4.69 -3.19
N THR A 79 -7.49 5.18 -2.23
CA THR A 79 -6.92 4.35 -1.17
C THR A 79 -7.95 4.08 -0.10
N THR A 80 -8.04 2.81 0.29
CA THR A 80 -8.92 2.33 1.35
C THR A 80 -8.18 2.46 2.67
N VAL A 81 -8.73 3.24 3.59
CA VAL A 81 -8.06 3.57 4.85
C VAL A 81 -8.75 2.87 6.01
N ASN A 82 -7.98 2.13 6.81
CA ASN A 82 -8.44 1.52 8.07
C ASN A 82 -9.63 0.55 7.93
N GLU A 83 -9.82 -0.04 6.76
CA GLU A 83 -10.79 -1.11 6.55
C GLU A 83 -10.10 -2.46 6.42
N LEU A 84 -10.66 -3.48 7.07
CA LEU A 84 -10.19 -4.86 7.02
C LEU A 84 -10.40 -5.44 5.61
N PRO A 85 -9.34 -5.85 4.89
CA PRO A 85 -9.49 -6.60 3.65
C PRO A 85 -10.24 -7.90 3.91
N PRO A 86 -11.24 -8.26 3.09
CA PRO A 86 -11.98 -9.50 3.22
C PRO A 86 -11.13 -10.65 2.67
N PHE A 87 -10.04 -10.98 3.38
CA PHE A 87 -9.16 -12.08 3.01
C PHE A 87 -9.89 -13.41 3.16
N VAL A 88 -9.73 -14.31 2.18
CA VAL A 88 -10.36 -15.64 2.17
C VAL A 88 -9.99 -16.45 3.42
N ASN A 89 -8.68 -16.61 3.71
CA ASN A 89 -8.23 -17.31 4.91
C ASN A 89 -6.79 -16.91 5.30
N PRO A 90 -6.61 -15.80 6.02
CA PRO A 90 -5.29 -15.33 6.41
C PRO A 90 -4.55 -16.30 7.35
N ALA A 91 -5.27 -17.14 8.10
CA ALA A 91 -4.66 -18.14 8.99
C ALA A 91 -3.96 -19.28 8.23
N LEU A 92 -4.37 -19.53 6.97
CA LEU A 92 -3.71 -20.45 6.05
C LEU A 92 -2.85 -19.73 4.99
N ALA A 93 -2.54 -18.45 5.22
CA ALA A 93 -1.83 -17.58 4.28
C ALA A 93 -2.56 -17.39 2.92
N ASP A 94 -3.88 -17.56 2.88
CA ASP A 94 -4.70 -17.21 1.73
C ASP A 94 -5.18 -15.75 1.86
N PHE A 95 -4.38 -14.85 1.30
CA PHE A 95 -4.61 -13.41 1.29
C PHE A 95 -5.31 -12.92 0.00
N ARG A 96 -5.93 -13.82 -0.76
CA ARG A 96 -6.85 -13.40 -1.82
C ARG A 96 -8.02 -12.64 -1.20
N ILE A 97 -8.53 -11.67 -1.93
CA ILE A 97 -9.70 -10.89 -1.53
C ILE A 97 -10.96 -11.63 -1.98
N GLU A 98 -11.94 -11.75 -1.08
CA GLU A 98 -13.28 -12.25 -1.37
C GLU A 98 -14.24 -11.08 -1.68
N GLY A 99 -15.02 -11.24 -2.76
CA GLY A 99 -16.09 -10.30 -3.12
C GLY A 99 -15.71 -9.19 -4.10
N THR A 100 -16.70 -8.38 -4.46
CA THR A 100 -16.63 -7.46 -5.62
C THR A 100 -16.65 -5.97 -5.24
N ALA A 101 -16.45 -5.63 -3.97
CA ALA A 101 -16.48 -4.23 -3.55
C ALA A 101 -15.40 -3.41 -4.28
N SER A 102 -15.78 -2.27 -4.84
CA SER A 102 -14.91 -1.44 -5.68
C SER A 102 -13.72 -0.87 -4.93
N GLN A 103 -13.81 -0.74 -3.60
CA GLN A 103 -12.70 -0.31 -2.76
C GLN A 103 -11.49 -1.24 -2.80
N TRP A 104 -11.65 -2.50 -3.21
CA TRP A 104 -10.54 -3.45 -3.38
C TRP A 104 -9.98 -3.50 -4.80
N THR A 105 -10.51 -2.66 -5.69
CA THR A 105 -10.02 -2.47 -7.05
C THR A 105 -8.93 -1.40 -7.04
N GLY A 106 -7.78 -1.75 -7.61
CA GLY A 106 -6.66 -0.86 -7.86
C GLY A 106 -6.82 -0.09 -9.18
N ILE A 107 -5.77 0.65 -9.52
CA ILE A 107 -5.65 1.40 -10.77
C ILE A 107 -4.67 0.72 -11.73
N PRO A 108 -4.84 0.88 -13.05
CA PRO A 108 -3.88 0.38 -14.00
C PRO A 108 -2.56 1.15 -13.91
N SER A 109 -1.51 0.57 -14.50
CA SER A 109 -0.25 1.28 -14.73
C SER A 109 -0.43 2.44 -15.73
N THR A 110 0.50 3.39 -15.72
CA THR A 110 0.50 4.51 -16.68
C THR A 110 1.86 4.60 -17.36
N PRO A 111 1.97 4.28 -18.67
CA PRO A 111 0.91 3.76 -19.55
C PRO A 111 0.41 2.37 -19.11
N GLU A 112 -0.77 1.98 -19.59
CA GLU A 112 -1.34 0.66 -19.30
C GLU A 112 -0.45 -0.44 -19.88
N PHE A 113 -0.18 -1.46 -19.08
CA PHE A 113 0.50 -2.66 -19.56
C PHE A 113 -0.47 -3.57 -20.31
N SER A 114 0.01 -4.21 -21.36
CA SER A 114 -0.70 -5.33 -21.99
C SER A 114 -0.67 -6.58 -21.10
N PRO A 115 -1.58 -7.54 -21.32
CA PRO A 115 -1.56 -8.82 -20.60
C PRO A 115 -0.27 -9.64 -20.76
N LEU A 116 0.58 -9.31 -21.74
CA LEU A 116 1.88 -9.97 -21.95
C LEU A 116 3.02 -9.29 -21.18
N GLU A 117 2.82 -8.05 -20.74
CA GLU A 117 3.80 -7.26 -19.98
C GLU A 117 3.62 -7.39 -18.47
N VAL A 118 2.40 -7.73 -18.02
CA VAL A 118 2.10 -7.96 -16.60
C VAL A 118 2.33 -9.42 -16.25
N SER A 119 3.17 -9.65 -15.23
CA SER A 119 3.36 -10.98 -14.64
C SER A 119 2.06 -11.47 -14.00
N VAL A 120 1.98 -12.79 -13.83
CA VAL A 120 0.98 -13.44 -12.97
C VAL A 120 1.12 -12.98 -11.51
N ASP A 121 0.05 -13.15 -10.75
CA ASP A 121 0.03 -12.94 -9.31
C ASP A 121 0.88 -14.00 -8.56
N LEU A 122 0.92 -13.94 -7.22
CA LEU A 122 1.73 -14.88 -6.42
C LEU A 122 1.23 -16.33 -6.44
N LEU A 123 0.04 -16.61 -6.98
CA LEU A 123 -0.49 -17.97 -7.21
C LEU A 123 -0.37 -18.43 -8.66
N GLY A 124 0.13 -17.57 -9.55
CA GLY A 124 0.24 -17.88 -10.97
C GLY A 124 -1.00 -17.50 -11.79
N GLU A 125 -1.96 -16.78 -11.20
CA GLU A 125 -3.16 -16.34 -11.90
C GLU A 125 -2.89 -15.06 -12.72
N PRO A 126 -3.48 -14.92 -13.92
CA PRO A 126 -3.38 -13.69 -14.71
C PRO A 126 -3.94 -12.48 -13.95
N ARG A 127 -3.23 -11.35 -14.00
CA ARG A 127 -3.69 -10.07 -13.44
C ARG A 127 -4.60 -9.34 -14.42
N ASN A 128 -5.65 -8.70 -13.91
CA ASN A 128 -6.43 -7.75 -14.70
C ASN A 128 -5.62 -6.46 -14.91
N THR A 129 -5.28 -6.12 -16.16
CA THR A 129 -4.42 -4.96 -16.44
C THR A 129 -5.16 -3.62 -16.41
N LEU A 130 -6.49 -3.62 -16.50
CA LEU A 130 -7.33 -2.41 -16.50
C LEU A 130 -7.88 -2.08 -15.12
N ALA A 131 -8.21 -3.12 -14.35
CA ALA A 131 -8.79 -3.00 -13.02
C ALA A 131 -8.18 -4.05 -12.09
N PRO A 132 -6.86 -3.98 -11.81
CA PRO A 132 -6.19 -4.96 -10.98
C PRO A 132 -6.78 -5.00 -9.58
N THR A 133 -6.72 -6.15 -8.92
CA THR A 133 -7.02 -6.23 -7.48
C THR A 133 -5.86 -5.63 -6.67
N LYS A 134 -6.19 -4.86 -5.61
CA LYS A 134 -5.18 -4.38 -4.66
C LYS A 134 -4.47 -5.57 -4.01
N GLY A 135 -3.15 -5.47 -3.87
CA GLY A 135 -2.31 -6.48 -3.24
C GLY A 135 -1.67 -7.45 -4.22
N CYS A 136 -1.15 -8.54 -3.68
CA CYS A 136 -0.30 -9.49 -4.40
C CYS A 136 -1.05 -10.60 -5.12
N TYR A 137 -2.37 -10.67 -4.96
CA TYR A 137 -3.24 -11.73 -5.46
C TYR A 137 -4.39 -11.14 -6.27
N GLU A 138 -4.83 -11.87 -7.29
CA GLU A 138 -6.11 -11.59 -7.94
C GLU A 138 -7.26 -12.09 -7.06
N ARG A 139 -8.39 -11.36 -7.05
CA ARG A 139 -9.51 -11.69 -6.16
C ARG A 139 -10.24 -12.96 -6.59
N VAL A 140 -10.87 -13.63 -5.62
CA VAL A 140 -11.78 -14.75 -5.92
C VAL A 140 -13.19 -14.16 -6.16
N PRO A 141 -13.85 -14.51 -7.27
CA PRO A 141 -15.24 -14.08 -7.54
C PRO A 141 -16.25 -14.51 -6.47
#